data_AF-A0A6C0HYE9-F1
#
_entry.id   AF-A0A6C0HYE9-F1
#
_cell.length_a   1.000
_cell.length_b   1.000
_cell.length_c   1.000
_cell.angle_alpha   90.00
_cell.angle_beta   90.00
_cell.angle_gamma   90.00
#
_symmetry.space_group_name_H-M   'P 1'
#
loop_
_entity.id
_entity.type
_entity.pdbx_description
1 polymer ?
#
loop_
_entity_poly.entity_id
_entity_poly.type
_entity_poly.pdbx_seq_one_letter_code
_entity_poly.pdbx_strand_id
1 'polypeptide(L)'
;MFTKLYLNTTDPTVSLLNVLKQNAGMIIVSVIFHTILYTVTFNLASFIFSGKILSQTINMRLIVSFLFIMFFGYIGRYYHVKDIYSAYSKNMEKTRNHLDKLYITWIFIG
;
A
#
# COMPACT_ATOMS: atom_id res chain seq x y z
N MET A 1 3.90 -4.04 -13.49
CA MET A 1 3.08 -2.88 -13.08
C MET A 1 3.38 -2.46 -11.65
N PHE A 2 3.13 -3.32 -10.65
CA PHE A 2 3.39 -3.03 -9.23
C PHE A 2 4.85 -2.68 -8.90
N THR A 3 5.83 -3.33 -9.53
CA THR A 3 7.26 -2.99 -9.33
C THR A 3 7.61 -1.57 -9.76
N LYS A 4 7.07 -1.10 -10.88
CA LYS A 4 7.28 0.28 -11.35
C LYS A 4 6.61 1.27 -10.40
N LEU A 5 5.40 0.96 -9.95
CA LEU A 5 4.70 1.76 -8.95
C LEU A 5 5.49 1.81 -7.63
N TYR A 6 6.03 0.67 -7.17
CA TYR A 6 6.90 0.62 -5.99
C TYR A 6 8.13 1.52 -6.15
N LEU A 7 8.90 1.38 -7.22
CA LEU A 7 10.10 2.19 -7.45
C LEU A 7 9.80 3.68 -7.47
N ASN A 8 8.71 4.07 -8.15
CA ASN A 8 8.28 5.47 -8.24
C ASN A 8 7.79 6.04 -6.90
N THR A 9 7.08 5.22 -6.10
CA THR A 9 6.44 5.68 -4.85
C THR A 9 7.36 5.61 -3.65
N THR A 10 8.50 4.93 -3.80
CA THR A 10 9.53 4.84 -2.77
C THR A 10 10.77 5.65 -3.14
N ASP A 11 10.72 6.56 -4.11
CA ASP A 11 11.81 7.48 -4.40
C ASP A 11 11.86 8.63 -3.36
N PRO A 12 12.89 8.68 -2.49
CA PRO A 12 12.98 9.69 -1.45
C PRO A 12 13.22 11.11 -2.00
N THR A 13 13.66 11.23 -3.25
CA THR A 13 14.01 12.52 -3.87
C THR A 13 12.79 13.27 -4.40
N VAL A 14 11.66 12.56 -4.58
CA VAL A 14 10.45 13.12 -5.18
C VAL A 14 9.49 13.62 -4.09
N SER A 15 8.82 14.74 -4.34
CA SER A 15 7.79 15.26 -3.43
C SER A 15 6.51 14.40 -3.48
N LEU A 16 5.82 14.25 -2.35
CA LEU A 16 4.59 13.43 -2.26
C LEU A 16 3.56 13.84 -3.32
N LEU A 17 3.38 15.14 -3.53
CA LEU A 17 2.45 15.68 -4.51
C LEU A 17 2.83 15.26 -5.94
N ASN A 18 4.12 15.21 -6.27
CA ASN A 18 4.58 14.77 -7.58
C ASN A 18 4.40 13.25 -7.74
N VAL A 19 4.70 12.47 -6.70
CA VAL A 19 4.46 11.03 -6.71
C VAL A 19 2.97 10.74 -6.95
N LEU A 20 2.07 11.42 -6.23
CA LEU A 20 0.62 11.27 -6.38
C LEU A 20 0.15 11.68 -7.78
N LYS A 21 0.58 12.84 -8.29
CA LYS A 21 0.18 13.31 -9.63
C LYS A 21 0.63 12.36 -10.75
N GLN A 22 1.86 11.87 -10.68
CA GLN A 22 2.44 11.03 -11.74
C GLN A 22 1.92 9.59 -11.71
N ASN A 23 1.46 9.12 -10.55
CA ASN A 23 1.07 7.72 -10.37
C ASN A 23 -0.40 7.53 -9.98
N ALA A 24 -1.22 8.59 -9.95
CA ALA A 24 -2.62 8.57 -9.46
C ALA A 24 -3.42 7.38 -10.00
N GLY A 25 -3.40 7.14 -11.32
CA GLY A 25 -4.13 6.03 -11.93
C GLY A 25 -3.66 4.66 -11.44
N MET A 26 -2.34 4.44 -11.35
CA MET A 26 -1.78 3.19 -10.84
C MET A 26 -2.01 3.00 -9.34
N ILE A 27 -2.02 4.09 -8.57
CA ILE A 27 -2.36 4.07 -7.14
C ILE A 27 -3.82 3.66 -6.96
N ILE A 28 -4.75 4.27 -7.71
CA ILE A 28 -6.19 3.91 -7.67
C ILE A 28 -6.39 2.43 -8.01
N VAL A 29 -5.76 1.94 -9.09
CA VAL A 29 -5.84 0.52 -9.46
C VAL A 29 -5.28 -0.37 -8.35
N SER A 30 -4.15 -0.01 -7.75
CA SER A 30 -3.58 -0.75 -6.63
C SER A 30 -4.51 -0.78 -5.42
N VAL A 31 -5.10 0.36 -5.05
CA VAL A 31 -6.05 0.47 -3.93
C VAL A 31 -7.29 -0.41 -4.17
N ILE A 32 -7.88 -0.34 -5.36
CA ILE A 32 -9.05 -1.16 -5.72
C ILE A 32 -8.69 -2.65 -5.68
N PHE A 33 -7.56 -3.03 -6.28
CA PHE A 33 -7.10 -4.41 -6.31
C PHE A 33 -6.93 -4.98 -4.89
N HIS A 34 -6.23 -4.28 -4.01
CA HIS A 34 -6.03 -4.72 -2.63
C HIS A 34 -7.32 -4.71 -1.82
N THR A 35 -8.20 -3.73 -2.03
CA THR A 35 -9.51 -3.67 -1.37
C THR A 35 -10.36 -4.89 -1.73
N ILE A 36 -10.40 -5.27 -3.02
CA ILE A 36 -11.10 -6.48 -3.47
C ILE A 36 -10.46 -7.72 -2.86
N LEU A 37 -9.13 -7.84 -2.95
CA LEU A 37 -8.39 -8.99 -2.42
C LEU A 37 -8.67 -9.20 -0.93
N TYR A 38 -8.53 -8.15 -0.11
CA TYR A 38 -8.79 -8.25 1.33
C TYR A 38 -10.26 -8.51 1.63
N THR A 39 -11.19 -7.86 0.93
CA THR A 39 -12.62 -8.12 1.13
C THR A 39 -12.96 -9.58 0.86
N VAL A 40 -12.41 -10.16 -0.22
CA VAL A 40 -12.55 -11.58 -0.53
C VAL A 40 -11.91 -12.45 0.55
N THR A 41 -10.69 -12.14 1.00
CA THR A 41 -10.02 -12.87 2.08
C THR A 41 -10.83 -12.90 3.37
N PHE A 42 -11.41 -11.76 3.78
CA PHE A 42 -12.24 -11.68 4.97
C PHE A 42 -13.57 -12.42 4.83
N ASN A 43 -14.20 -12.39 3.66
CA ASN A 43 -15.41 -13.20 3.42
C ASN A 43 -15.09 -14.70 3.40
N LEU A 44 -13.96 -15.10 2.82
CA LEU A 44 -13.51 -16.48 2.83
C LEU A 44 -13.25 -16.96 4.26
N ALA A 45 -12.57 -16.14 5.07
CA ALA A 45 -12.37 -16.44 6.49
C ALA A 45 -13.70 -16.57 7.23
N SER A 46 -14.63 -15.62 7.06
CA SER A 46 -15.98 -15.69 7.64
C SER A 46 -16.71 -16.96 7.22
N PHE A 47 -16.59 -17.36 5.95
CA PHE A 47 -17.21 -18.58 5.44
C PHE A 47 -16.61 -19.83 6.09
N ILE A 48 -15.29 -19.91 6.21
CA ILE A 48 -14.59 -21.05 6.83
C ILE A 48 -14.97 -21.19 8.32
N PHE A 49 -14.99 -20.08 9.07
CA PHE A 49 -15.18 -20.13 10.52
C PHE A 49 -16.64 -20.07 10.98
N SER A 50 -17.52 -19.43 10.20
CA SER A 50 -18.92 -19.18 10.57
C SER A 50 -19.94 -19.77 9.58
N GLY A 51 -19.48 -20.39 8.49
CA GLY A 51 -20.36 -20.96 7.46
C GLY A 51 -21.14 -19.93 6.64
N LYS A 52 -20.82 -18.64 6.79
CA LYS A 52 -21.57 -17.52 6.19
C LYS A 52 -20.62 -16.44 5.68
N ILE A 53 -20.97 -15.84 4.54
CA ILE A 53 -20.34 -14.60 4.09
C ILE A 53 -20.77 -13.43 4.99
N LEU A 54 -19.99 -12.37 5.00
CA LEU A 54 -20.30 -11.16 5.77
C LEU A 54 -21.56 -10.49 5.19
N SER A 55 -22.34 -9.83 6.06
CA SER A 55 -23.49 -9.05 5.61
C SER A 55 -23.05 -7.86 4.76
N GLN A 56 -23.95 -7.37 3.89
CA GLN A 56 -23.67 -6.21 3.04
C GLN A 56 -23.19 -4.99 3.84
N THR A 57 -23.81 -4.72 4.99
CA THR A 57 -23.42 -3.62 5.88
C THR A 57 -21.99 -3.77 6.41
N ILE A 58 -21.58 -4.99 6.79
CA ILE A 58 -20.22 -5.24 7.26
C ILE A 58 -19.23 -5.11 6.10
N ASN A 59 -19.54 -5.66 4.93
CA ASN A 59 -18.70 -5.54 3.74
C ASN A 59 -18.48 -4.08 3.33
N MET A 60 -19.52 -3.24 3.36
CA MET A 60 -19.39 -1.81 3.08
C MET A 60 -18.47 -1.10 4.08
N ARG A 61 -18.62 -1.39 5.39
CA ARG A 61 -17.74 -0.83 6.42
C ARG A 61 -16.29 -1.29 6.23
N LEU A 62 -16.10 -2.54 5.85
CA LEU A 62 -14.79 -3.14 5.60
C LEU A 62 -14.09 -2.45 4.41
N ILE A 63 -14.81 -2.29 3.28
CA ILE A 63 -14.31 -1.60 2.09
C ILE A 63 -13.90 -0.17 2.43
N VAL A 64 -14.77 0.60 3.11
CA VAL A 64 -14.46 1.98 3.51
C VAL A 64 -13.23 2.02 4.43
N SER A 65 -13.13 1.08 5.37
CA SER A 65 -11.98 1.00 6.28
C SER A 65 -10.69 0.71 5.52
N PHE A 66 -10.70 -0.19 4.54
CA PHE A 66 -9.54 -0.46 3.70
C PHE A 66 -9.12 0.74 2.87
N LEU A 67 -10.06 1.50 2.30
CA LEU A 67 -9.72 2.72 1.57
C LEU A 67 -8.94 3.71 2.46
N PHE A 68 -9.37 3.92 3.70
CA PHE A 68 -8.66 4.77 4.66
C PHE A 68 -7.29 4.19 5.04
N ILE A 69 -7.22 2.91 5.39
CA ILE A 69 -5.95 2.26 5.77
C ILE A 69 -4.93 2.34 4.63
N MET A 70 -5.34 2.06 3.40
CA MET A 70 -4.46 2.13 2.23
C MET A 70 -4.00 3.57 1.95
N PHE A 71 -4.86 4.56 2.13
CA PHE A 71 -4.49 5.96 1.98
C PHE A 71 -3.46 6.40 3.02
N PHE A 72 -3.68 6.10 4.30
CA PHE A 72 -2.74 6.44 5.37
C PHE A 72 -1.45 5.62 5.29
N GLY A 73 -1.53 4.34 4.93
CA GLY A 73 -0.36 3.49 4.70
C GLY A 73 0.54 4.08 3.62
N TYR A 74 -0.05 4.56 2.54
CA TYR A 74 0.70 5.17 1.44
C TYR A 74 1.50 6.40 1.91
N ILE A 75 0.86 7.28 2.68
CA ILE A 75 1.51 8.46 3.27
C ILE A 75 2.60 8.04 4.27
N GLY A 76 2.30 7.08 5.14
CA GLY A 76 3.27 6.57 6.12
C GLY A 76 4.53 6.02 5.46
N ARG A 77 4.39 5.26 4.38
CA ARG A 77 5.53 4.72 3.62
C ARG A 77 6.35 5.81 2.96
N TYR A 78 5.71 6.84 2.41
CA TYR A 78 6.43 7.97 1.84
C TYR A 78 7.38 8.62 2.86
N TYR A 79 6.90 8.86 4.08
CA TYR A 79 7.73 9.42 5.15
C TYR A 79 8.78 8.42 5.64
N HIS A 80 8.43 7.15 5.79
CA HIS A 80 9.38 6.10 6.18
C HIS A 80 10.57 5.99 5.23
N VAL A 81 10.32 6.06 3.92
CA VAL A 81 11.36 6.07 2.88
C VAL A 81 12.30 7.28 3.05
N LYS A 82 11.75 8.45 3.37
CA LYS A 82 12.54 9.67 3.61
C LYS A 82 13.37 9.58 4.87
N ASP A 83 12.83 8.98 5.93
CA ASP A 83 13.54 8.77 7.18
C ASP A 83 14.72 7.82 6.98
N ILE A 84 14.53 6.71 6.24
CA ILE A 84 15.62 5.80 5.86
C ILE A 84 16.68 6.53 5.03
N TYR A 85 16.25 7.32 4.03
CA TYR A 85 17.16 8.08 3.19
C TYR A 85 17.99 9.08 4.00
N SER A 86 17.36 9.77 4.96
CA SER A 86 18.05 10.66 5.89
C SER A 86 19.03 9.91 6.79
N ALA A 87 18.62 8.77 7.37
CA ALA A 87 19.43 7.92 8.24
C ALA A 87 20.68 7.37 7.52
N TYR A 88 20.57 7.10 6.22
CA TYR A 88 21.71 6.71 5.38
C TYR A 88 22.48 7.87 4.78
N SER A 89 22.40 9.06 5.38
CA SER A 89 23.13 10.26 4.94
C SER A 89 22.89 10.56 3.46
N LYS A 90 21.65 10.37 3.00
CA LYS A 90 21.23 10.58 1.60
C LYS A 90 21.89 9.64 0.59
N ASN A 91 22.42 8.49 1.03
CA ASN A 91 22.96 7.47 0.14
C ASN A 91 21.83 6.66 -0.50
N MET A 92 21.62 6.85 -1.81
CA MET A 92 20.54 6.21 -2.55
C MET A 92 20.71 4.69 -2.70
N GLU A 93 21.94 4.22 -2.88
CA GLU A 93 22.24 2.79 -3.04
C GLU A 93 21.90 2.01 -1.75
N LYS A 94 22.38 2.49 -0.60
CA LYS A 94 22.06 1.89 0.70
C LYS A 94 20.57 1.92 1.00
N THR A 95 19.91 3.03 0.65
CA THR A 95 18.47 3.19 0.81
C THR A 95 17.71 2.18 -0.03
N ARG A 96 18.10 1.98 -1.29
CA ARG A 96 17.47 0.97 -2.18
C ARG A 96 17.67 -0.44 -1.68
N ASN A 97 18.91 -0.80 -1.34
CA ASN A 97 19.24 -2.12 -0.80
C ASN A 97 18.47 -2.44 0.49
N HIS A 98 18.09 -1.43 1.27
CA HIS A 98 17.22 -1.60 2.43
C HIS A 98 15.76 -1.78 2.00
N LEU A 99 15.22 -0.85 1.21
CA LEU A 99 13.81 -0.82 0.83
C LEU A 99 13.41 -2.06 0.01
N ASP A 100 14.29 -2.60 -0.83
CA ASP A 100 13.97 -3.74 -1.68
C ASP A 100 13.71 -5.03 -0.88
N LYS A 101 14.24 -5.12 0.34
CA LYS A 101 13.89 -6.20 1.29
C LYS A 101 12.45 -6.07 1.80
N LEU A 102 11.87 -4.87 1.75
CA LEU A 102 10.52 -4.55 2.19
C LEU A 102 9.50 -4.57 1.02
N TYR A 103 9.91 -4.97 -0.18
CA TYR A 103 9.05 -4.99 -1.38
C TYR A 103 7.77 -5.80 -1.19
N ILE A 104 7.86 -6.96 -0.51
CA ILE A 104 6.69 -7.81 -0.22
C ILE A 104 5.70 -7.07 0.68
N THR A 105 6.18 -6.43 1.75
CA THR A 105 5.33 -5.64 2.66
C THR A 105 4.67 -4.48 1.92
N TRP A 106 5.37 -3.86 0.96
CA TRP A 106 4.80 -2.81 0.13
C TRP A 106 3.64 -3.30 -0.75
N ILE A 107 3.75 -4.51 -1.30
CA ILE A 107 2.65 -5.12 -2.07
C ILE A 107 1.46 -5.35 -1.14
N PHE A 108 1.65 -6.00 0.01
CA PHE A 108 0.53 -6.55 0.77
C PHE A 108 -0.10 -5.67 1.84
N ILE A 109 0.43 -4.48 2.15
CA ILE A 109 -0.11 -3.67 3.27
C ILE A 109 -0.50 -2.25 2.85
N GLY A 110 -0.09 -1.79 1.66
CA GLY A 110 -0.31 -0.38 1.34
C GLY A 110 0.45 0.57 2.26
#